data_AF-A0A383BKF5-F1
#
_entry.id   AF-A0A383BKF5-F1
#
_cell.length_a   1.000
_cell.length_b   1.000
_cell.length_c   1.000
_cell.angle_alpha   90.00
_cell.angle_beta   90.00
_cell.angle_gamma   90.00
#
_symmetry.space_group_name_H-M   'P 1'
#
loop_
_entity.id
_entity.type
_entity.pdbx_description
1 polymer ?
#
loop_
_entity_poly.entity_id
_entity_poly.type
_entity_poly.pdbx_seq_one_letter_code
_entity_poly.pdbx_strand_id
1 'polypeptide(L)'
;MNKDRFINIILVFGVILGATLASISLVKETNFRSEEDWVAKVEEIEISRAKFSLQIQALAADKRTPITQEDKAYVLERMIEEELLIQRARDLGMLSTNTMVRGTVVQQMINLIILDNNMKTVKESALKKFYEENKGFFTNADRLRVRQLYFTHSDVNKALEKANHAFDALLANENFSEVAKSASDSALKLPDTLMTLTKVRE
;
A
#
# COMPACT_ATOMS: atom_id res chain seq x y z
N MET A 1 -51.21 57.77 16.73
CA MET A 1 -50.13 57.43 15.76
C MET A 1 -50.65 56.30 14.89
N ASN A 2 -50.82 56.49 13.56
CA ASN A 2 -51.47 55.52 12.68
C ASN A 2 -50.76 54.16 12.73
N LYS A 3 -51.51 53.10 13.00
CA LYS A 3 -51.03 51.72 13.12
C LYS A 3 -50.20 51.30 11.90
N ASP A 4 -50.60 51.77 10.72
CA ASP A 4 -49.91 51.49 9.45
C ASP A 4 -48.54 52.19 9.36
N ARG A 5 -48.39 53.40 9.92
CA ARG A 5 -47.08 54.07 10.00
C ARG A 5 -46.15 53.33 10.95
N PHE A 6 -46.66 52.79 12.05
CA PHE A 6 -45.86 52.03 13.01
C PHE A 6 -45.35 50.71 12.40
N ILE A 7 -46.21 49.99 11.66
CA ILE A 7 -45.82 48.76 10.95
C ILE A 7 -44.76 49.04 9.88
N ASN A 8 -44.92 50.12 9.11
CA ASN A 8 -43.93 50.51 8.09
C ASN A 8 -42.58 50.88 8.70
N ILE A 9 -42.57 51.55 9.86
CA ILE A 9 -41.32 51.87 10.57
C ILE A 9 -40.60 50.58 11.02
N ILE A 10 -41.33 49.60 11.55
CA ILE A 10 -40.76 48.31 11.97
C ILE A 10 -40.18 47.55 10.77
N LEU A 11 -40.87 47.54 9.63
CA LEU A 11 -40.39 46.88 8.41
C LEU A 11 -39.09 47.51 7.88
N VAL A 12 -39.03 48.84 7.83
CA VAL A 12 -37.81 49.56 7.42
C VAL A 12 -36.66 49.25 8.37
N PHE A 13 -36.93 49.21 9.69
CA PHE A 13 -35.92 48.88 10.68
C PHE A 13 -35.41 47.44 10.52
N GLY A 14 -36.31 46.48 10.25
CA GLY A 14 -35.96 45.09 9.98
C GLY A 14 -35.08 44.92 8.73
N VAL A 15 -35.39 45.66 7.65
CA VAL A 15 -34.56 45.66 6.43
C VAL A 15 -33.18 46.22 6.70
N ILE A 16 -33.09 47.34 7.42
CA ILE A 16 -31.80 47.95 7.78
C ILE A 16 -30.99 46.99 8.65
N LEU A 17 -31.62 46.37 9.66
CA LEU A 17 -30.94 45.43 10.56
C LEU A 17 -30.49 44.16 9.83
N GLY A 18 -31.31 43.65 8.90
CA GLY A 18 -30.95 42.50 8.06
C GLY A 18 -29.79 42.83 7.12
N ALA A 19 -29.82 44.01 6.49
CA ALA A 19 -28.74 44.47 5.61
C ALA A 19 -27.43 44.71 6.36
N THR A 20 -27.47 45.25 7.58
CA THR A 20 -26.26 45.42 8.40
C THR A 20 -25.71 44.09 8.87
N LEU A 21 -26.54 43.14 9.29
CA LEU A 21 -26.11 41.78 9.65
C LEU A 21 -25.50 41.04 8.44
N ALA A 22 -26.13 41.11 7.27
CA ALA A 22 -25.60 40.54 6.03
C ALA A 22 -24.25 41.17 5.65
N SER A 23 -24.12 42.49 5.80
CA SER A 23 -22.86 43.21 5.52
C SER A 23 -21.75 42.80 6.49
N ILE A 24 -22.05 42.68 7.79
CA ILE A 24 -21.07 42.21 8.79
C ILE A 24 -20.66 40.75 8.51
N SER A 25 -21.60 39.90 8.06
CA SER A 25 -21.32 38.51 7.69
C SER A 25 -20.39 38.41 6.47
N LEU A 26 -20.61 39.23 5.43
CA LEU A 26 -19.73 39.30 4.26
C LEU A 26 -18.30 39.72 4.63
N VAL A 27 -18.14 40.69 5.54
CA VAL A 27 -16.83 41.17 5.99
C VAL A 27 -16.09 40.11 6.82
N LYS A 28 -16.81 39.23 7.52
CA LYS A 28 -16.22 38.16 8.33
C LYS A 28 -15.65 37.01 7.50
N GLU A 29 -16.18 36.77 6.30
CA GLU A 29 -15.62 35.79 5.35
C GLU A 29 -14.39 36.31 4.59
N THR A 30 -14.24 37.63 4.43
CA THR A 30 -13.10 38.20 3.69
C THR A 30 -11.82 38.36 4.52
N ASN A 31 -11.87 38.20 5.85
CA ASN A 31 -10.72 38.35 6.75
C ASN A 31 -10.02 37.02 7.12
N PHE A 32 -10.33 35.92 6.44
CA PHE A 32 -9.55 34.66 6.55
C PHE A 32 -8.31 34.60 5.66
N ARG A 33 -7.86 35.75 5.14
CA ARG A 33 -6.55 35.86 4.49
C ARG A 33 -5.72 36.90 5.21
N SER A 34 -4.69 36.42 5.91
CA SER A 34 -3.52 37.15 6.44
C SER A 34 -3.36 37.19 7.97
N GLU A 35 -3.60 36.08 8.67
CA GLU A 35 -2.49 35.56 9.47
C GLU A 35 -1.63 34.77 8.48
N GLU A 36 -0.34 35.11 8.34
CA GLU A 36 0.56 34.29 7.53
C GLU A 36 0.45 32.84 8.01
N ASP A 37 -0.04 31.95 7.14
CA ASP A 37 -0.22 30.51 7.41
C ASP A 37 1.13 29.77 7.45
N TRP A 38 2.22 30.53 7.52
CA TRP A 38 3.59 30.09 7.57
C TRP A 38 4.33 30.73 8.75
N VAL A 39 5.36 30.03 9.25
CA VAL A 39 6.17 30.45 10.41
C VAL A 39 7.61 30.78 10.02
N ALA A 40 8.07 30.30 8.86
CA ALA A 40 9.28 30.74 8.18
C ALA A 40 9.13 30.54 6.66
N LYS A 41 9.91 31.29 5.88
CA LYS A 41 9.99 31.17 4.42
C LYS A 41 11.45 30.96 4.02
N VAL A 42 11.71 29.87 3.31
CA VAL A 42 13.03 29.48 2.79
C VAL A 42 12.97 29.59 1.27
N GLU A 43 13.46 30.70 0.74
CA GLU A 43 13.27 31.09 -0.67
C GLU A 43 11.78 31.10 -1.07
N GLU A 44 11.37 30.26 -2.02
CA GLU A 44 9.97 30.15 -2.45
C GLU A 44 9.15 29.14 -1.63
N ILE A 45 9.76 28.49 -0.63
CA ILE A 45 9.12 27.43 0.16
C ILE A 45 8.69 27.98 1.52
N GLU A 46 7.40 27.89 1.80
CA GLU A 46 6.79 28.32 3.05
C GLU A 46 6.68 27.15 4.03
N ILE A 47 7.23 27.30 5.23
CA ILE A 47 7.06 26.36 6.33
C ILE A 47 5.72 26.67 7.00
N SER A 48 4.69 25.88 6.70
CA SER A 48 3.35 26.14 7.21
C SER A 48 3.26 26.02 8.74
N ARG A 49 2.38 26.83 9.33
CA ARG A 49 2.08 26.78 10.77
C ARG A 49 1.57 25.41 11.18
N ALA A 50 0.75 24.77 10.35
CA ALA A 50 0.26 23.41 10.58
C ALA A 50 1.41 22.39 10.66
N LYS A 51 2.38 22.43 9.73
CA LYS A 51 3.56 21.55 9.73
C LYS A 51 4.41 21.78 10.99
N PHE A 52 4.62 23.04 11.37
CA PHE A 52 5.33 23.39 12.59
C PHE A 52 4.62 22.88 13.85
N SER A 53 3.31 23.08 13.96
CA SER A 53 2.51 22.58 15.09
C SER A 53 2.55 21.07 15.22
N LEU A 54 2.59 20.32 14.11
CA LEU A 54 2.77 18.86 14.14
C LEU A 54 4.13 18.46 14.70
N GLN A 55 5.21 19.16 14.32
CA GLN A 55 6.54 18.88 14.87
C GLN A 55 6.68 19.22 16.34
N ILE A 56 6.05 20.32 16.80
CA ILE A 56 6.00 20.63 18.22
C ILE A 56 5.23 19.57 19.00
N GLN A 57 4.12 19.05 18.45
CA GLN A 57 3.36 17.97 19.09
C GLN A 57 4.16 16.67 19.16
N ALA A 58 4.89 16.32 18.10
CA ALA A 58 5.78 15.16 18.11
C ALA A 58 6.86 15.30 19.19
N LEU A 59 7.51 16.46 19.29
CA LEU A 59 8.49 16.73 20.35
C LEU A 59 7.86 16.66 21.75
N ALA A 60 6.64 17.19 21.92
CA ALA A 60 5.93 17.17 23.18
C ALA A 60 5.53 15.75 23.62
N ALA A 61 5.25 14.85 22.66
CA ALA A 61 4.90 13.46 22.96
C ALA A 61 6.10 12.69 23.55
N ASP A 62 7.32 13.00 23.10
CA ASP A 62 8.55 12.33 23.55
C ASP A 62 9.17 13.01 24.78
N LYS A 63 8.94 14.31 24.97
CA LYS A 63 9.54 15.09 26.06
C LYS A 63 8.74 14.94 27.36
N ARG A 64 9.45 14.60 28.45
CA ARG A 64 8.86 14.50 29.80
C ARG A 64 8.62 15.84 30.50
N THR A 65 9.10 16.94 29.92
CA THR A 65 8.94 18.30 30.45
C THR A 65 8.13 19.16 29.49
N PRO A 66 7.46 20.22 29.97
CA PRO A 66 6.73 21.13 29.10
C PRO A 66 7.62 21.73 28.01
N ILE A 67 7.01 21.98 26.85
CA ILE A 67 7.67 22.65 25.73
C ILE A 67 7.92 24.11 26.08
N THR A 68 9.18 24.55 25.99
CA THR A 68 9.61 25.92 26.20
C THR A 68 9.63 26.71 24.88
N GLN A 69 9.90 28.01 24.97
CA GLN A 69 10.08 28.82 23.77
C GLN A 69 11.41 28.52 23.06
N GLU A 70 12.46 28.11 23.79
CA GLU A 70 13.71 27.66 23.15
C GLU A 70 13.48 26.38 22.34
N ASP A 71 12.68 25.43 22.84
CA ASP A 71 12.36 24.21 22.09
C ASP A 71 11.67 24.55 20.77
N LYS A 72 10.73 25.51 20.80
CA LYS A 72 10.02 25.95 19.59
C LYS A 72 10.95 26.62 18.59
N ALA A 73 11.86 27.47 19.07
CA ALA A 73 12.88 28.09 18.22
C ALA A 73 13.82 27.03 17.62
N TYR A 74 14.25 26.06 18.42
CA TYR A 74 15.08 24.95 17.95
C TYR A 74 14.37 24.11 16.87
N VAL A 75 13.10 23.75 17.07
CA VAL A 75 12.33 23.00 16.06
C VAL A 75 12.21 23.81 14.77
N LEU A 76 11.93 25.11 14.86
CA LEU A 76 11.83 25.97 13.67
C LEU A 76 13.16 26.03 12.92
N GLU A 77 14.28 26.23 13.61
CA GLU A 77 15.62 26.25 13.03
C GLU A 77 15.91 24.92 12.31
N ARG A 78 15.63 23.79 12.96
CA ARG A 78 15.80 22.46 12.37
C ARG A 78 14.97 22.27 11.10
N MET A 79 13.73 22.77 11.06
CA MET A 79 12.89 22.70 9.87
C MET A 79 13.45 23.56 8.72
N ILE A 80 14.03 24.72 9.03
CA ILE A 80 14.71 25.58 8.05
C ILE A 80 15.96 24.89 7.50
N GLU A 81 16.81 24.36 8.38
CA GLU A 81 18.01 23.60 8.01
C GLU A 81 17.67 22.40 7.12
N GLU A 82 16.63 21.64 7.47
CA GLU A 82 16.17 20.50 6.67
C GLU A 82 15.72 20.93 5.27
N GLU A 83 14.97 22.03 5.14
CA GLU A 83 14.55 22.52 3.83
C GLU A 83 15.74 22.99 2.98
N LEU A 84 16.70 23.70 3.58
CA LEU A 84 17.94 24.09 2.90
C LEU A 84 18.74 22.87 2.40
N LEU A 85 18.81 21.80 3.19
CA LEU A 85 19.46 20.55 2.77
C LEU A 85 18.71 19.87 1.62
N ILE A 86 17.37 19.88 1.65
CA ILE A 86 16.53 19.32 0.58
C ILE A 86 16.70 20.11 -0.72
N GLN A 87 16.75 21.45 -0.65
CA GLN A 87 17.06 22.31 -1.79
C GLN A 87 18.43 21.96 -2.37
N ARG A 88 19.46 21.87 -1.52
CA ARG A 88 20.80 21.51 -1.97
C ARG A 88 20.85 20.12 -2.61
N ALA A 89 20.13 19.14 -2.06
CA ALA A 89 20.03 17.80 -2.63
C ALA A 89 19.36 17.80 -4.02
N ARG A 90 18.36 18.67 -4.22
CA ARG A 90 17.72 18.89 -5.53
C ARG A 90 18.69 19.51 -6.53
N ASP A 91 19.43 20.55 -6.14
CA ASP A 91 20.42 21.21 -7.01
C ASP A 91 21.53 20.25 -7.45
N LEU A 92 21.93 19.34 -6.57
CA LEU A 92 22.92 18.30 -6.88
C LEU A 92 22.32 17.13 -7.69
N GLY A 93 21.02 17.18 -8.02
CA GLY A 93 20.33 16.15 -8.79
C GLY A 93 20.23 14.81 -8.08
N MET A 94 20.36 14.76 -6.73
CA MET A 94 20.45 13.51 -5.96
C MET A 94 19.22 12.61 -6.13
N LEU A 95 18.04 13.20 -6.35
CA LEU A 95 16.80 12.45 -6.60
C LEU A 95 16.88 11.58 -7.87
N SER A 96 17.71 11.97 -8.84
CA SER A 96 17.86 11.29 -10.13
C SER A 96 19.09 10.40 -10.18
N THR A 97 20.21 10.83 -9.59
CA THR A 97 21.51 10.16 -9.66
C THR A 97 21.71 9.10 -8.58
N ASN A 98 21.07 9.24 -7.42
CA ASN A 98 21.21 8.28 -6.33
C ASN A 98 20.11 7.22 -6.37
N THR A 99 20.49 5.97 -6.61
CA THR A 99 19.55 4.83 -6.72
C THR A 99 18.73 4.60 -5.46
N MET A 100 19.30 4.79 -4.27
CA MET A 100 18.59 4.60 -3.01
C MET A 100 17.50 5.66 -2.85
N VAL A 101 17.85 6.93 -3.02
CA VAL A 101 16.91 8.06 -2.91
C VAL A 101 15.78 7.90 -3.92
N ARG A 102 16.10 7.59 -5.18
CA ARG A 102 15.12 7.35 -6.23
C ARG A 102 14.17 6.21 -5.86
N GLY A 103 14.71 5.09 -5.38
CA GLY A 103 13.94 3.93 -4.94
C GLY A 103 12.96 4.28 -3.81
N THR A 104 13.43 5.04 -2.81
CA THR A 104 12.59 5.50 -1.70
C THR A 104 11.45 6.40 -2.16
N VAL A 105 11.72 7.40 -3.01
CA VAL A 105 10.68 8.31 -3.52
C VAL A 105 9.62 7.56 -4.32
N VAL A 106 10.04 6.64 -5.21
CA VAL A 106 9.11 5.81 -6.00
C VAL A 106 8.24 4.96 -5.08
N GLN A 107 8.82 4.31 -4.07
CA GLN A 107 8.07 3.48 -3.13
C GLN A 107 7.06 4.31 -2.33
N GLN A 108 7.43 5.50 -1.86
CA GLN A 108 6.50 6.38 -1.15
C GLN A 108 5.35 6.85 -2.05
N MET A 109 5.62 7.11 -3.33
CA MET A 109 4.59 7.47 -4.29
C MET A 109 3.60 6.32 -4.53
N ILE A 110 4.10 5.08 -4.67
CA ILE A 110 3.25 3.88 -4.76
C ILE A 110 2.36 3.76 -3.53
N ASN A 111 2.93 3.90 -2.33
CA ASN A 111 2.18 3.80 -1.08
C ASN A 111 1.08 4.87 -0.99
N LEU A 112 1.39 6.12 -1.38
CA LEU A 112 0.42 7.20 -1.38
C LEU A 112 -0.75 6.93 -2.35
N ILE A 113 -0.46 6.41 -3.55
CA ILE A 113 -1.50 6.02 -4.52
C ILE A 113 -2.37 4.90 -3.96
N ILE A 114 -1.78 3.91 -3.27
CA ILE A 114 -2.53 2.83 -2.62
C ILE A 114 -3.45 3.39 -1.52
N LEU A 115 -2.93 4.30 -0.67
CA LEU A 115 -3.73 4.93 0.38
C LEU A 115 -4.90 5.74 -0.18
N ASP A 116 -4.68 6.47 -1.26
CA ASP A 116 -5.74 7.21 -1.95
C ASP A 116 -6.80 6.26 -2.55
N ASN A 117 -6.38 5.14 -3.12
CA ASN A 117 -7.31 4.12 -3.64
C ASN A 117 -8.11 3.41 -2.54
N ASN A 118 -7.52 3.18 -1.37
CA ASN A 118 -8.20 2.58 -0.22
C ASN A 118 -9.37 3.43 0.30
N MET A 119 -9.44 4.71 -0.06
CA MET A 119 -10.60 5.55 0.21
C MET A 119 -11.81 5.23 -0.69
N LYS A 120 -11.63 4.43 -1.74
CA LYS A 120 -12.73 3.97 -2.62
C LYS A 120 -13.27 2.64 -2.11
N THR A 121 -14.48 2.67 -1.57
CA THR A 121 -15.18 1.46 -1.14
C THR A 121 -15.59 0.63 -2.37
N VAL A 122 -15.00 -0.56 -2.51
CA VAL A 122 -15.40 -1.52 -3.54
C VAL A 122 -16.65 -2.26 -3.05
N LYS A 123 -17.71 -2.32 -3.88
CA LYS A 123 -18.95 -3.02 -3.53
C LYS A 123 -18.70 -4.53 -3.46
N GLU A 124 -19.29 -5.19 -2.47
CA GLU A 124 -19.21 -6.65 -2.31
C GLU A 124 -19.67 -7.41 -3.56
N SER A 125 -20.67 -6.89 -4.28
CA SER A 125 -21.14 -7.47 -5.54
C SER A 125 -20.05 -7.48 -6.63
N ALA A 126 -19.21 -6.45 -6.69
CA ALA A 126 -18.08 -6.39 -7.62
C ALA A 126 -16.99 -7.37 -7.23
N LEU A 127 -16.72 -7.54 -5.92
CA LEU A 127 -15.79 -8.55 -5.42
C LEU A 127 -16.25 -9.97 -5.73
N LYS A 128 -17.53 -10.28 -5.52
CA LYS A 128 -18.11 -11.59 -5.88
C LYS A 128 -18.01 -11.85 -7.38
N LYS A 129 -18.35 -10.85 -8.21
CA LYS A 129 -18.22 -10.97 -9.67
C LYS A 129 -16.77 -11.23 -10.09
N PHE A 130 -15.83 -10.47 -9.53
CA PHE A 130 -14.39 -10.66 -9.81
C PHE A 130 -13.90 -12.05 -9.38
N TYR A 131 -14.30 -12.53 -8.20
CA TYR A 131 -13.96 -13.87 -7.73
C TYR A 131 -14.51 -14.95 -8.66
N GLU A 132 -15.79 -14.86 -9.05
CA GLU A 132 -16.42 -15.83 -9.94
C GLU A 132 -15.77 -15.86 -11.32
N GLU A 133 -15.39 -14.70 -11.87
CA GLU A 133 -14.69 -14.57 -13.16
C GLU A 133 -13.24 -15.07 -13.09
N ASN A 134 -12.62 -15.08 -11.90
CA ASN A 134 -11.20 -15.37 -11.72
C ASN A 134 -10.92 -16.53 -10.75
N LYS A 135 -11.83 -17.51 -10.63
CA LYS A 135 -11.66 -18.66 -9.72
C LYS A 135 -10.29 -19.34 -9.85
N GLY A 136 -9.78 -19.47 -11.08
CA GLY A 136 -8.46 -20.05 -11.36
C GLY A 136 -7.29 -19.34 -10.69
N PHE A 137 -7.39 -18.04 -10.44
CA PHE A 137 -6.38 -17.25 -9.70
C PHE A 137 -6.38 -17.58 -8.20
N PHE A 138 -7.55 -17.95 -7.66
CA PHE A 138 -7.75 -18.22 -6.23
C PHE A 138 -7.68 -19.72 -5.88
N THR A 139 -7.72 -20.60 -6.88
CA THR A 139 -7.46 -22.03 -6.69
C THR A 139 -5.96 -22.31 -6.71
N ASN A 140 -5.47 -23.10 -5.75
CA ASN A 140 -4.10 -23.60 -5.81
C ASN A 140 -3.90 -24.37 -7.13
N ALA A 141 -2.78 -24.15 -7.81
CA ALA A 141 -2.42 -24.94 -8.98
C ALA A 141 -2.48 -26.43 -8.66
N ASP A 142 -3.06 -27.24 -9.56
CA ASP A 142 -3.16 -28.68 -9.39
C ASP A 142 -1.78 -29.26 -9.04
N ARG A 143 -1.73 -29.96 -7.91
CA ARG A 143 -0.50 -30.61 -7.44
C ARG A 143 -0.61 -32.12 -7.65
N LEU A 144 0.41 -32.69 -8.28
CA LEU A 144 0.53 -34.13 -8.45
C LEU A 144 1.65 -34.65 -7.57
N ARG A 145 1.43 -35.82 -6.95
CA ARG A 145 2.48 -36.60 -6.30
C ARG A 145 2.88 -37.73 -7.23
N VAL A 146 4.10 -37.70 -7.74
CA VAL A 146 4.62 -38.67 -8.70
C VAL A 146 5.64 -39.56 -7.99
N ARG A 147 5.54 -40.87 -8.21
CA ARG A 147 6.53 -41.86 -7.76
C ARG A 147 7.05 -42.61 -8.97
N GLN A 148 8.36 -42.86 -9.01
CA GLN A 148 9.04 -43.49 -10.13
C GLN A 148 9.67 -44.81 -9.70
N LEU A 149 9.55 -45.82 -10.57
CA LEU A 149 10.30 -47.07 -10.51
C LEU A 149 11.21 -47.13 -11.73
N TYR A 150 12.47 -47.50 -11.53
CA TYR A 150 13.46 -47.63 -12.60
C TYR A 150 13.88 -49.08 -12.75
N PHE A 151 14.09 -49.55 -13.98
CA PHE A 151 14.49 -50.92 -14.27
C PHE A 151 15.68 -50.89 -15.22
N THR A 152 16.78 -51.52 -14.83
CA THR A 152 17.99 -51.64 -15.66
C THR A 152 18.41 -53.10 -15.82
N HIS A 153 18.96 -53.42 -17.00
CA HIS A 153 19.52 -54.72 -17.32
C HIS A 153 20.54 -54.56 -18.46
N SER A 154 21.48 -55.50 -18.58
CA SER A 154 22.41 -55.57 -19.72
C SER A 154 21.73 -55.79 -21.08
N ASP A 155 20.46 -56.19 -21.06
CA ASP A 155 19.63 -56.46 -22.23
C ASP A 155 18.35 -55.63 -22.07
N VAL A 156 18.15 -54.68 -22.98
CA VAL A 156 17.05 -53.71 -22.92
C VAL A 156 15.70 -54.42 -22.95
N ASN A 157 15.58 -55.54 -23.68
CA ASN A 157 14.31 -56.28 -23.75
C ASN A 157 13.93 -56.86 -22.39
N LYS A 158 14.92 -57.38 -21.63
CA LYS A 158 14.68 -57.90 -20.28
C LYS A 158 14.36 -56.80 -19.27
N ALA A 159 14.94 -55.62 -19.43
CA ALA A 159 14.59 -54.45 -18.61
C ALA A 159 13.14 -54.02 -18.87
N LEU A 160 12.72 -54.00 -20.14
CA LEU A 160 11.36 -53.67 -20.55
C LEU A 160 10.33 -54.71 -20.05
N GLU A 161 10.63 -56.00 -20.17
CA GLU A 161 9.78 -57.06 -19.63
C GLU A 161 9.54 -56.91 -18.12
N LYS A 162 10.58 -56.62 -17.35
CA LYS A 162 10.47 -56.36 -15.90
C LYS A 162 9.62 -55.11 -15.62
N ALA A 163 9.80 -54.05 -16.39
CA ALA A 163 9.03 -52.83 -16.25
C ALA A 163 7.54 -53.05 -16.55
N ASN A 164 7.22 -53.82 -17.60
CA ASN A 164 5.84 -54.17 -17.95
C ASN A 164 5.20 -55.05 -16.87
N HIS A 165 5.91 -56.05 -16.36
CA HIS A 165 5.42 -56.88 -15.26
C HIS A 165 5.12 -56.04 -14.00
N ALA A 166 6.00 -55.11 -13.66
CA ALA A 166 5.76 -54.18 -12.54
C ALA A 166 4.56 -53.25 -12.80
N PHE A 167 4.38 -52.80 -14.04
CA PHE A 167 3.23 -51.99 -14.44
C PHE A 167 1.91 -52.76 -14.31
N ASP A 168 1.86 -54.01 -14.78
CA ASP A 168 0.68 -54.87 -14.68
C ASP A 168 0.33 -55.18 -13.21
N ALA A 169 1.32 -55.42 -12.36
CA ALA A 169 1.14 -55.60 -10.92
C ALA A 169 0.53 -54.35 -10.25
N LEU A 170 0.97 -53.15 -10.64
CA LEU A 170 0.41 -51.89 -10.14
C LEU A 170 -1.03 -51.67 -10.64
N LEU A 171 -1.34 -52.06 -11.88
CA LEU A 171 -2.72 -52.05 -12.40
C LEU A 171 -3.63 -53.06 -11.69
N ALA A 172 -3.09 -54.20 -11.27
CA ALA A 172 -3.77 -55.18 -10.43
C ALA A 172 -3.91 -54.74 -8.96
N ASN A 173 -3.54 -53.48 -8.65
CA ASN A 173 -3.66 -52.85 -7.35
C ASN A 173 -2.76 -53.47 -6.26
N GLU A 174 -1.64 -54.08 -6.67
CA GLU A 174 -0.58 -54.50 -5.75
C GLU A 174 0.09 -53.30 -5.06
N ASN A 175 0.67 -53.53 -3.88
CA ASN A 175 1.27 -52.44 -3.10
C ASN A 175 2.54 -51.91 -3.78
N PHE A 176 2.58 -50.59 -4.03
CA PHE A 176 3.72 -49.91 -4.66
C PHE A 176 5.06 -50.21 -3.97
N SER A 177 5.10 -50.26 -2.63
CA SER A 177 6.33 -50.52 -1.88
C SER A 177 6.86 -51.93 -2.07
N GLU A 178 5.98 -52.91 -2.35
CA GLU A 178 6.39 -54.28 -2.65
C GLU A 178 6.93 -54.38 -4.08
N VAL A 179 6.22 -53.79 -5.05
CA VAL A 179 6.69 -53.73 -6.45
C VAL A 179 8.02 -52.98 -6.56
N ALA A 180 8.21 -51.91 -5.76
CA ALA A 180 9.43 -51.12 -5.73
C ALA A 180 10.69 -51.90 -5.31
N LYS A 181 10.56 -53.01 -4.56
CA LYS A 181 11.71 -53.85 -4.19
C LYS A 181 12.35 -54.53 -5.40
N SER A 182 11.59 -54.72 -6.46
CA SER A 182 12.08 -55.30 -7.73
C SER A 182 12.73 -54.25 -8.65
N ALA A 183 12.58 -52.97 -8.33
CA ALA A 183 13.16 -51.87 -9.09
C ALA A 183 14.67 -51.75 -8.85
N SER A 184 15.36 -51.26 -9.87
CA SER A 184 16.78 -50.93 -9.83
C SER A 184 16.99 -49.53 -9.24
N ASP A 185 18.16 -49.28 -8.66
CA ASP A 185 18.51 -47.93 -8.21
C ASP A 185 18.72 -47.00 -9.43
N SER A 186 18.18 -45.79 -9.33
CA SER A 186 18.29 -44.75 -10.36
C SER A 186 19.16 -43.62 -9.85
N ALA A 187 20.04 -43.11 -10.72
CA ALA A 187 20.80 -41.89 -10.44
C ALA A 187 19.91 -40.65 -10.32
N LEU A 188 18.73 -40.66 -10.94
CA LEU A 188 17.71 -39.61 -10.84
C LEU A 188 16.56 -40.12 -9.95
N LYS A 189 16.38 -39.50 -8.78
CA LYS A 189 15.30 -39.81 -7.84
C LYS A 189 14.33 -38.64 -7.79
N LEU A 190 13.07 -38.89 -8.18
CA LEU A 190 12.00 -37.91 -8.00
C LEU A 190 11.60 -37.81 -6.53
N PRO A 191 11.41 -36.60 -5.99
CA PRO A 191 10.93 -36.42 -4.62
C PRO A 191 9.47 -36.86 -4.50
N ASP A 192 9.20 -37.72 -3.52
CA ASP A 192 7.85 -38.26 -3.25
C ASP A 192 6.97 -37.23 -2.49
N THR A 193 6.70 -36.11 -3.15
CA THR A 193 5.98 -34.96 -2.59
C THR A 193 4.98 -34.38 -3.59
N LEU A 194 4.08 -33.50 -3.12
CA LEU A 194 3.17 -32.76 -3.99
C LEU A 194 3.94 -31.70 -4.79
N MET A 195 3.95 -31.85 -6.11
CA MET A 195 4.61 -30.95 -7.07
C MET A 195 3.59 -30.27 -7.97
N THR A 196 3.88 -29.04 -8.38
CA THR A 196 3.07 -28.33 -9.39
C THR A 196 3.25 -28.99 -10.76
N LEU A 197 2.25 -28.87 -11.63
CA LEU A 197 2.32 -29.43 -13.00
C LEU A 197 3.57 -28.99 -13.78
N THR A 198 4.03 -27.76 -13.61
CA THR A 198 5.26 -27.26 -14.24
C THR A 198 6.49 -28.08 -13.86
N LYS A 199 6.61 -28.45 -12.57
CA LYS A 199 7.75 -29.25 -12.07
C LYS A 199 7.69 -30.73 -12.44
N VAL A 200 6.53 -31.23 -12.87
CA VAL A 200 6.37 -32.62 -13.33
C VAL A 200 6.73 -32.76 -14.82
N ARG A 201 6.63 -31.67 -15.59
CA ARG A 201 6.90 -31.66 -17.04
C ARG A 201 8.38 -31.52 -17.39
N GLU A 202 9.13 -30.82 -16.55
CA GLU A 202 10.59 -30.62 -16.66
C GLU A 202 11.39 -31.83 -16.17
#